data_AF-A0A924NDT9-F1
#
_entry.id   AF-A0A924NDT9-F1
#
_cell.length_a   1.000
_cell.length_b   1.000
_cell.length_c   1.000
_cell.angle_alpha   90.00
_cell.angle_beta   90.00
_cell.angle_gamma   90.00
#
_symmetry.space_group_name_H-M   'P 1'
#
loop_
_entity.id
_entity.type
_entity.pdbx_description
1 polymer ?
#
loop_
_entity_poly.entity_id
_entity_poly.type
_entity_poly.pdbx_seq_one_letter_code
_entity_poly.pdbx_strand_id
1 'polypeptide(L)'
;MTMASALSARLSTNSESPHTEGPIVLAAKPFDMTQEPLAVARWLAHREDRELHVITIVEDHDALAIASGAAPLPDRFYKEEQDAIVNRLTTELGAGEPDGVTCQVTVENGPGAHAVVDLARQRNARLIVIGTGRHDALGRFIYGERAMQIVRAADRPVLVVPRGAARVPLHHAIVAVDFSRSSLRAACAIIPMLTSGAQLTLLHVRPASPKPARNKAGFPGDAPCDDLFARFISLLPMVPGIDVTSRLLWGDPVDAIIEYGQAAGADLIACGRLQRHSLAERLFVGSVSAGLLRNAPCAVLVAPELRDDALADSTAPLTGVSCWLEDGWSSQLKQFTERNSGRRIRFGVDVDAGHGGRCVVQDYLLRSLIFDQRARLALLLSDKAIPTNRLALTFGSITDIALFSNIAGQDTRLVFGYDGGRGTLTLSPAELP
;
A
#
# COMPACT_ATOMS: atom_id res chain seq x y z
N MET A 1 -2.29 -39.82 11.86
CA MET A 1 -1.76 -38.44 11.82
C MET A 1 -2.88 -37.53 11.34
N THR A 2 -3.49 -36.78 12.24
CA THR A 2 -4.70 -35.96 12.04
C THR A 2 -4.36 -34.58 11.47
N MET A 3 -5.32 -33.95 10.77
CA MET A 3 -5.25 -32.62 10.11
C MET A 3 -4.62 -31.48 10.94
N ALA A 4 -4.49 -31.63 12.26
CA ALA A 4 -3.82 -30.69 13.14
C ALA A 4 -2.30 -30.56 12.86
N SER A 5 -1.60 -31.62 12.43
CA SER A 5 -0.15 -31.53 12.19
C SER A 5 0.21 -30.84 10.87
N ALA A 6 -0.70 -30.83 9.90
CA ALA A 6 -0.53 -30.11 8.64
C ALA A 6 -0.78 -28.60 8.79
N LEU A 7 -1.61 -28.20 9.77
CA LEU A 7 -1.84 -26.80 10.10
C LEU A 7 -0.63 -26.17 10.82
N SER A 8 0.04 -26.92 11.68
CA SER A 8 1.26 -26.46 12.38
C SER A 8 2.45 -26.25 11.45
N ALA A 9 2.56 -27.02 10.36
CA ALA A 9 3.65 -26.87 9.39
C ALA A 9 3.47 -25.69 8.42
N ARG A 10 2.22 -25.23 8.21
CA ARG A 10 1.94 -24.00 7.43
C ARG A 10 2.10 -22.71 8.24
N LEU A 11 2.19 -22.80 9.56
CA LEU A 11 2.42 -21.65 10.45
C LEU A 11 3.90 -21.22 10.52
N SER A 12 4.82 -21.99 9.93
CA SER A 12 6.27 -21.72 9.98
C SER A 12 6.82 -21.03 8.72
N THR A 13 5.99 -20.79 7.71
CA THR A 13 6.40 -20.14 6.45
C THR A 13 5.42 -19.04 6.06
N ASN A 14 5.08 -18.15 6.99
CA ASN A 14 4.67 -16.81 6.60
C ASN A 14 5.93 -16.12 6.10
N SER A 15 6.01 -15.83 4.81
CA SER A 15 7.00 -14.90 4.29
C SER A 15 6.78 -13.56 4.98
N GLU A 16 7.63 -13.27 5.96
CA GLU A 16 7.64 -12.05 6.74
C GLU A 16 7.62 -10.86 5.79
N SER A 17 6.57 -10.04 5.86
CA SER A 17 6.61 -8.73 5.23
C SER A 17 7.76 -7.95 5.90
N PRO A 18 8.77 -7.45 5.16
CA PRO A 18 10.08 -7.03 5.70
C PRO A 18 10.07 -5.79 6.61
N HIS A 19 8.89 -5.33 7.05
CA HIS A 19 8.69 -4.10 7.81
C HIS A 19 7.73 -4.29 8.99
N THR A 20 7.54 -5.52 9.49
CA THR A 20 6.60 -5.78 10.60
C THR A 20 7.26 -5.84 11.97
N GLU A 21 8.58 -5.94 12.07
CA GLU A 21 9.29 -6.18 13.34
C GLU A 21 10.15 -5.02 13.87
N GLY A 22 10.26 -3.90 13.15
CA GLY A 22 11.05 -2.76 13.61
C GLY A 22 10.41 -1.88 14.69
N PRO A 23 11.14 -0.85 15.17
CA PRO A 23 10.64 0.12 16.14
C PRO A 23 9.53 0.99 15.56
N ILE A 24 8.80 1.67 16.44
CA ILE A 24 7.89 2.75 16.05
C ILE A 24 8.70 4.04 16.00
N VAL A 25 8.67 4.72 14.87
CA VAL A 25 9.35 6.02 14.71
C VAL A 25 8.34 7.13 14.93
N LEU A 26 8.62 8.05 15.84
CA LEU A 26 7.90 9.31 15.99
C LEU A 26 8.70 10.43 15.33
N ALA A 27 8.17 11.02 14.26
CA ALA A 27 8.74 12.21 13.64
C ALA A 27 8.28 13.46 14.41
N ALA A 28 9.18 14.02 15.22
CA ALA A 28 8.93 15.19 16.05
C ALA A 28 9.49 16.47 15.43
N LYS A 29 8.94 17.62 15.83
CA LYS A 29 9.52 18.92 15.48
C LYS A 29 10.63 19.25 16.49
N PRO A 30 11.67 20.00 16.07
CA PRO A 30 12.63 20.58 17.02
C PRO A 30 11.88 21.33 18.13
N PHE A 31 12.24 21.02 19.37
CA PHE A 31 11.69 21.63 20.60
C PHE A 31 10.17 21.47 20.81
N ASP A 32 9.46 20.70 19.98
CA ASP A 32 8.00 20.54 20.06
C ASP A 32 7.61 19.08 19.78
N MET A 33 7.40 18.32 20.85
CA MET A 33 6.58 17.11 20.81
C MET A 33 5.14 17.47 21.15
N THR A 34 4.29 17.50 20.12
CA THR A 34 2.84 17.48 20.33
C THR A 34 2.47 16.21 21.09
N GLN A 35 1.71 16.38 22.17
CA GLN A 35 1.35 15.31 23.11
C GLN A 35 0.56 14.19 22.41
N GLU A 36 -0.25 14.52 21.41
CA GLU A 36 -1.14 13.57 20.74
C GLU A 36 -0.41 12.48 19.95
N PRO A 37 0.46 12.76 18.95
CA PRO A 37 1.21 11.71 18.27
C PRO A 37 2.19 11.00 19.21
N LEU A 38 2.71 11.65 20.24
CA LEU A 38 3.53 10.99 21.26
C LEU A 38 2.73 9.94 22.05
N ALA A 39 1.55 10.30 22.52
CA ALA A 39 0.67 9.39 23.25
C ALA A 39 0.29 8.17 22.39
N VAL A 40 -0.05 8.39 21.12
CA VAL A 40 -0.36 7.31 20.18
C VAL A 40 0.88 6.43 19.91
N ALA A 41 2.04 7.04 19.66
CA ALA A 41 3.28 6.29 19.38
C ALA A 41 3.75 5.47 20.60
N ARG A 42 3.70 6.04 21.81
CA ARG A 42 4.02 5.34 23.07
C ARG A 42 3.05 4.19 23.32
N TRP A 43 1.75 4.43 23.18
CA TRP A 43 0.75 3.38 23.37
C TRP A 43 0.95 2.21 22.40
N LEU A 44 1.22 2.50 21.12
CA LEU A 44 1.51 1.46 20.13
C LEU A 44 2.83 0.73 20.45
N ALA A 45 3.86 1.45 20.89
CA ALA A 45 5.15 0.87 21.21
C ALA A 45 5.03 -0.08 22.41
N HIS A 46 4.32 0.33 23.45
CA HIS A 46 3.99 -0.51 24.60
C HIS A 46 3.18 -1.75 24.20
N ARG A 47 2.08 -1.53 23.45
CA ARG A 47 1.16 -2.59 23.04
C ARG A 47 1.84 -3.68 22.22
N GLU A 48 2.75 -3.27 21.35
CA GLU A 48 3.42 -4.17 20.40
C GLU A 48 4.77 -4.69 20.91
N ASP A 49 5.16 -4.34 22.14
CA ASP A 49 6.46 -4.62 22.75
C ASP A 49 7.63 -4.17 21.87
N ARG A 50 7.62 -2.87 21.51
CA ARG A 50 8.56 -2.25 20.58
C ARG A 50 9.24 -1.04 21.20
N GLU A 51 10.44 -0.76 20.72
CA GLU A 51 11.10 0.50 21.01
C GLU A 51 10.40 1.68 20.30
N LEU A 52 10.40 2.82 20.97
CA LEU A 52 9.99 4.11 20.41
C LEU A 52 11.23 4.93 20.04
N HIS A 53 11.40 5.22 18.75
CA HIS A 53 12.48 6.05 18.24
C HIS A 53 11.94 7.43 17.87
N VAL A 54 12.26 8.44 18.67
CA VAL A 54 11.90 9.84 18.39
C VAL A 54 12.96 10.46 17.51
N ILE A 55 12.57 10.87 16.31
CA ILE A 55 13.46 11.44 15.30
C ILE A 55 13.09 12.91 15.08
N THR A 56 14.08 13.77 15.20
CA THR A 56 13.97 15.20 14.86
C THR A 56 15.03 15.56 13.84
N ILE A 57 14.62 16.32 12.81
CA ILE A 57 15.55 16.84 11.81
C ILE A 57 15.69 18.35 11.98
N VAL A 58 16.92 18.81 12.13
CA VAL A 58 17.29 20.22 12.06
C VAL A 58 17.62 20.53 10.60
N GLU A 59 16.92 21.51 10.02
CA GLU A 59 17.20 21.92 8.65
C GLU A 59 18.49 22.73 8.61
N ASP A 60 19.35 22.36 7.68
CA ASP A 60 20.63 23.02 7.47
C ASP A 60 20.40 24.37 6.79
N HIS A 61 20.61 25.46 7.53
CA HIS A 61 20.42 26.83 7.03
C HIS A 61 21.63 27.31 6.21
N ASP A 62 22.71 26.52 6.15
CA ASP A 62 23.94 26.91 5.47
C ASP A 62 23.74 27.08 3.96
N ALA A 63 22.81 26.34 3.34
CA ALA A 63 22.55 26.48 1.91
C ALA A 63 22.11 27.91 1.51
N LEU A 64 21.28 28.55 2.35
CA LEU A 64 20.83 29.93 2.14
C LEU A 64 21.92 30.94 2.52
N ALA A 65 22.65 30.68 3.62
CA ALA A 65 23.78 31.50 4.05
C ALA A 65 24.87 31.56 2.96
N ILE A 66 25.28 30.41 2.42
CA ILE A 66 26.25 30.28 1.33
C ILE A 66 25.74 30.98 0.07
N ALA A 67 24.47 30.79 -0.32
CA ALA A 67 23.88 31.46 -1.48
C ALA A 67 23.84 32.99 -1.34
N SER A 68 23.77 33.51 -0.11
CA SER A 68 23.81 34.93 0.22
C SER A 68 25.23 35.50 0.44
N GLY A 69 26.28 34.67 0.34
CA GLY A 69 27.67 35.08 0.58
C GLY A 69 28.03 35.23 2.06
N ALA A 70 27.18 34.77 2.98
CA ALA A 70 27.49 34.70 4.40
C ALA A 70 28.34 33.46 4.72
N ALA A 71 29.21 33.57 5.73
CA ALA A 71 29.93 32.40 6.23
C ALA A 71 28.93 31.44 6.91
N PRO A 72 29.05 30.12 6.69
CA PRO A 72 28.24 29.12 7.40
C PRO A 72 28.49 29.23 8.90
N LEU A 73 27.50 28.78 9.68
CA LEU A 73 27.65 28.77 11.14
C LEU A 73 28.74 27.76 11.55
N PRO A 74 29.59 28.08 12.54
CA PRO A 74 30.55 27.10 13.07
C PRO A 74 29.85 25.84 13.62
N ASP A 75 30.41 24.65 13.35
CA ASP A 75 29.87 23.33 13.77
C ASP A 75 29.41 23.23 15.23
N ARG A 76 30.06 23.99 16.14
CA ARG A 76 29.70 24.04 17.56
C ARG A 76 28.25 24.51 17.78
N PHE A 77 27.73 25.43 16.99
CA PHE A 77 26.37 25.96 17.16
C PHE A 77 25.33 24.92 16.78
N TYR A 78 25.58 24.14 15.71
CA TYR A 78 24.73 23.02 15.33
C TYR A 78 24.72 21.93 16.41
N LYS A 79 25.89 21.61 17.00
CA LYS A 79 25.96 20.65 18.11
C LYS A 79 25.24 21.13 19.37
N GLU A 80 25.44 22.40 19.77
CA GLU A 80 24.77 22.99 20.93
C GLU A 80 23.24 23.00 20.75
N GLU A 81 22.75 23.30 19.54
CA GLU A 81 21.33 23.23 19.21
C GLU A 81 20.81 21.78 19.29
N GLN A 82 21.52 20.82 18.70
CA GLN A 82 21.18 19.40 18.77
C GLN A 82 21.11 18.90 20.21
N ASP A 83 22.13 19.20 21.02
CA ASP A 83 22.18 18.81 22.43
C ASP A 83 21.01 19.43 23.22
N ALA A 84 20.66 20.69 22.94
CA ALA A 84 19.50 21.34 23.54
C ALA A 84 18.18 20.66 23.15
N ILE A 85 18.02 20.26 21.88
CA ILE A 85 16.84 19.51 21.41
C ILE A 85 16.79 18.14 22.09
N VAL A 86 17.89 17.38 22.08
CA VAL A 86 17.97 16.06 22.71
C VAL A 86 17.59 16.15 24.19
N ASN A 87 18.18 17.08 24.93
CA ASN A 87 17.91 17.26 26.36
C ASN A 87 16.44 17.61 26.60
N ARG A 88 15.87 18.51 25.79
CA ARG A 88 14.46 18.89 25.90
C ARG A 88 13.53 17.70 25.66
N LEU A 89 13.72 16.99 24.57
CA LEU A 89 12.91 15.84 24.19
C LEU A 89 13.03 14.69 25.21
N THR A 90 14.25 14.42 25.68
CA THR A 90 14.49 13.38 26.70
C THR A 90 13.80 13.73 28.02
N THR A 91 13.82 15.01 28.41
CA THR A 91 13.10 15.51 29.59
C THR A 91 11.59 15.35 29.44
N GLU A 92 11.03 15.70 28.27
CA GLU A 92 9.60 15.55 28.01
C GLU A 92 9.16 14.08 27.97
N LEU A 93 9.99 13.18 27.44
CA LEU A 93 9.72 11.74 27.46
C LEU A 93 9.75 11.17 28.90
N GLY A 94 10.69 11.64 29.72
CA GLY A 94 10.85 11.23 31.12
C GLY A 94 9.87 11.86 32.11
N ALA A 95 9.13 12.90 31.72
CA ALA A 95 8.19 13.61 32.59
C ALA A 95 6.85 12.88 32.82
N GLY A 96 6.68 11.67 32.26
CA GLY A 96 5.49 10.83 32.44
C GLY A 96 5.73 9.63 33.36
N GLU A 97 4.65 8.90 33.68
CA GLU A 97 4.79 7.60 34.35
C GLU A 97 5.59 6.63 33.46
N PRO A 98 6.45 5.79 34.05
CA PRO A 98 7.17 4.76 33.31
C PRO A 98 6.18 3.73 32.77
N ASP A 99 5.99 3.75 31.46
CA ASP A 99 5.15 2.84 30.68
C ASP A 99 5.95 1.64 30.13
N GLY A 100 7.18 1.42 30.60
CA GLY A 100 8.03 0.31 30.19
C GLY A 100 8.53 0.38 28.74
N VAL A 101 8.28 1.47 28.03
CA VAL A 101 8.70 1.66 26.64
C VAL A 101 10.13 2.21 26.58
N THR A 102 11.04 1.47 25.96
CA THR A 102 12.38 1.98 25.65
C THR A 102 12.29 3.08 24.61
N CYS A 103 12.64 4.31 25.01
CA CYS A 103 12.63 5.47 24.13
C CYS A 103 14.05 5.89 23.75
N GLN A 104 14.32 6.06 22.46
CA GLN A 104 15.57 6.62 21.95
C GLN A 104 15.29 7.93 21.22
N VAL A 105 16.12 8.96 21.45
CA VAL A 105 16.03 10.24 20.75
C VAL A 105 17.20 10.36 19.77
N THR A 106 16.89 10.69 18.53
CA THR A 106 17.89 10.97 17.48
C THR A 106 17.60 12.33 16.87
N VAL A 107 18.62 13.20 16.84
CA VAL A 107 18.57 14.50 16.18
C VAL A 107 19.62 14.52 15.09
N GLU A 108 19.21 14.81 13.87
CA GLU A 108 20.07 14.77 12.68
C GLU A 108 19.89 16.05 11.85
N ASN A 109 20.92 16.41 11.08
CA ASN A 109 20.84 17.53 10.15
C ASN A 109 20.42 17.02 8.76
N GLY A 110 19.55 17.76 8.07
CA GLY A 110 19.27 17.46 6.67
C GLY A 110 17.90 17.91 6.15
N PRO A 111 17.52 17.46 4.94
CA PRO A 111 16.25 17.80 4.31
C PRO A 111 15.10 17.09 5.06
N GLY A 112 14.41 17.86 5.92
CA GLY A 112 13.45 17.40 6.94
C GLY A 112 12.70 16.12 6.64
N ALA A 113 11.85 16.11 5.61
CA ALA A 113 11.00 14.95 5.32
C ALA A 113 11.77 13.72 4.77
N HIS A 114 12.79 13.92 3.94
CA HIS A 114 13.57 12.82 3.37
C HIS A 114 14.47 12.18 4.42
N ALA A 115 15.12 13.00 5.25
CA ALA A 115 15.94 12.52 6.36
C ALA A 115 15.14 11.67 7.36
N VAL A 116 13.90 12.06 7.69
CA VAL A 116 13.00 11.21 8.50
C VAL A 116 12.75 9.86 7.85
N VAL A 117 12.42 9.84 6.54
CA VAL A 117 12.15 8.60 5.82
C VAL A 117 13.39 7.70 5.72
N ASP A 118 14.56 8.30 5.47
CA ASP A 118 15.81 7.56 5.36
C ASP A 118 16.26 6.98 6.70
N LEU A 119 16.12 7.72 7.80
CA LEU A 119 16.39 7.19 9.14
C LEU A 119 15.39 6.11 9.52
N ALA A 120 14.10 6.29 9.24
CA ALA A 120 13.10 5.25 9.46
C ALA A 120 13.43 3.97 8.66
N ARG A 121 13.96 4.12 7.44
CA ARG A 121 14.47 2.99 6.64
C ARG A 121 15.68 2.33 7.28
N GLN A 122 16.69 3.11 7.69
CA GLN A 122 17.90 2.61 8.32
C GLN A 122 17.63 1.87 9.64
N ARG A 123 16.65 2.33 10.42
CA ARG A 123 16.21 1.70 11.67
C ARG A 123 15.24 0.53 11.47
N ASN A 124 14.98 0.16 10.22
CA ASN A 124 14.00 -0.83 9.85
C ASN A 124 12.60 -0.60 10.47
N ALA A 125 12.21 0.66 10.72
CA ALA A 125 10.99 1.01 11.43
C ALA A 125 9.74 0.30 10.90
N ARG A 126 8.84 -0.09 11.79
CA ARG A 126 7.56 -0.69 11.39
C ARG A 126 6.57 0.37 10.88
N LEU A 127 6.55 1.51 11.56
CA LEU A 127 5.57 2.58 11.38
C LEU A 127 6.24 3.92 11.62
N ILE A 128 5.86 4.93 10.83
CA ILE A 128 6.20 6.33 11.11
C ILE A 128 4.96 7.02 11.64
N VAL A 129 5.01 7.56 12.85
CA VAL A 129 3.97 8.38 13.47
C VAL A 129 4.37 9.86 13.34
N ILE A 130 3.43 10.71 12.95
CA ILE A 130 3.67 12.16 12.83
C ILE A 130 2.43 12.97 13.16
N GLY A 131 2.61 14.11 13.84
CA GLY A 131 1.54 15.09 14.05
C GLY A 131 1.30 15.99 12.83
N THR A 132 0.15 16.66 12.77
CA THR A 132 -0.14 17.64 11.71
C THR A 132 0.56 19.00 11.93
N GLY A 133 1.09 19.27 13.13
CA GLY A 133 1.80 20.51 13.51
C GLY A 133 0.87 21.69 13.88
N ARG A 134 1.46 22.80 14.37
CA ARG A 134 0.78 24.10 14.58
C ARG A 134 0.74 24.91 13.27
N HIS A 135 -0.41 25.45 12.90
CA HIS A 135 -0.59 26.60 11.99
C HIS A 135 -1.77 27.46 12.45
N ASP A 136 -1.77 28.71 11.98
CA ASP A 136 -2.26 29.93 12.62
C ASP A 136 -3.78 30.11 12.77
N ALA A 137 -4.15 31.12 13.57
CA ALA A 137 -5.46 31.50 14.11
C ALA A 137 -6.60 31.79 13.10
N LEU A 138 -6.57 31.24 11.88
CA LEU A 138 -7.53 31.50 10.80
C LEU A 138 -8.29 30.27 10.30
N GLY A 139 -8.32 29.17 11.08
CA GLY A 139 -9.37 28.14 10.97
C GLY A 139 -9.36 27.28 9.70
N ARG A 140 -8.24 27.17 8.98
CA ARG A 140 -8.11 26.26 7.81
C ARG A 140 -7.21 25.07 8.16
N PHE A 141 -7.74 23.85 8.03
CA PHE A 141 -7.03 22.59 8.16
C PHE A 141 -6.05 22.39 6.98
N ILE A 142 -4.92 23.10 6.99
CA ILE A 142 -3.81 22.80 6.10
C ILE A 142 -2.92 21.81 6.84
N TYR A 143 -3.03 20.53 6.48
CA TYR A 143 -2.11 19.49 6.94
C TYR A 143 -0.66 19.95 6.77
N GLY A 144 0.16 19.78 7.80
CA GLY A 144 1.56 20.22 7.78
C GLY A 144 2.30 19.68 6.56
N GLU A 145 2.97 20.57 5.83
CA GLU A 145 3.66 20.24 4.58
C GLU A 145 4.62 19.05 4.74
N ARG A 146 5.29 18.95 5.89
CA ARG A 146 6.17 17.84 6.26
C ARG A 146 5.48 16.49 6.34
N ALA A 147 4.28 16.40 6.94
CA ALA A 147 3.53 15.14 6.98
C ALA A 147 3.18 14.66 5.57
N MET A 148 2.79 15.60 4.71
CA MET A 148 2.50 15.31 3.30
C MET A 148 3.75 14.85 2.55
N GLN A 149 4.89 15.51 2.76
CA GLN A 149 6.19 15.13 2.18
C GLN A 149 6.63 13.74 2.64
N ILE A 150 6.48 13.42 3.92
CA ILE A 150 6.81 12.10 4.46
C ILE A 150 5.90 11.02 3.88
N VAL A 151 4.58 11.23 3.84
CA VAL A 151 3.64 10.29 3.22
C VAL A 151 3.98 10.02 1.74
N ARG A 152 4.47 11.03 1.01
CA ARG A 152 4.93 10.89 -0.38
C ARG A 152 6.20 10.06 -0.50
N ALA A 153 7.18 10.30 0.36
CA ALA A 153 8.50 9.69 0.27
C ALA A 153 8.59 8.30 0.94
N ALA A 154 7.77 8.04 1.95
CA ALA A 154 7.84 6.84 2.77
C ALA A 154 7.55 5.54 2.01
N ASP A 155 8.34 4.51 2.33
CA ASP A 155 8.15 3.09 1.97
C ASP A 155 7.50 2.26 3.10
N ARG A 156 7.33 2.89 4.27
CA ARG A 156 6.65 2.37 5.46
C ARG A 156 5.27 3.00 5.61
N PRO A 157 4.32 2.30 6.28
CA PRO A 157 3.08 2.93 6.72
C PRO A 157 3.37 4.22 7.52
N VAL A 158 2.56 5.25 7.28
CA VAL A 158 2.65 6.53 7.99
C VAL A 158 1.34 6.80 8.69
N LEU A 159 1.35 6.90 10.01
CA LEU A 159 0.22 7.28 10.85
C LEU A 159 0.30 8.79 11.12
N VAL A 160 -0.64 9.54 10.57
CA VAL A 160 -0.76 10.97 10.82
C VAL A 160 -1.83 11.21 11.88
N VAL A 161 -1.45 11.86 12.98
CA VAL A 161 -2.29 12.11 14.14
C VAL A 161 -2.65 13.60 14.21
N PRO A 162 -3.91 13.98 13.95
CA PRO A 162 -4.39 15.34 14.16
C PRO A 162 -4.33 15.76 15.64
N ARG A 163 -4.35 17.08 15.87
CA ARG A 163 -4.49 17.63 17.23
C ARG A 163 -5.86 17.28 17.81
N GLY A 164 -5.91 16.98 19.09
CA GLY A 164 -7.14 16.53 19.75
C GLY A 164 -7.67 15.15 19.29
N ALA A 165 -6.93 14.42 18.46
CA ALA A 165 -7.33 13.13 17.88
C ALA A 165 -6.51 11.94 18.42
N ALA A 166 -5.91 12.06 19.61
CA ALA A 166 -5.24 10.96 20.31
C ALA A 166 -6.26 10.02 20.97
N ARG A 167 -6.96 9.23 20.16
CA ARG A 167 -7.88 8.19 20.64
C ARG A 167 -7.11 6.89 20.80
N VAL A 168 -6.66 6.62 22.02
CA VAL A 168 -6.09 5.33 22.43
C VAL A 168 -6.77 4.88 23.72
N PRO A 169 -7.04 3.57 23.90
CA PRO A 169 -6.80 2.45 22.97
C PRO A 169 -7.70 2.49 21.72
N LEU A 170 -7.24 1.89 20.61
CA LEU A 170 -7.96 1.85 19.34
C LEU A 170 -9.04 0.75 19.34
N HIS A 171 -10.31 1.15 19.40
CA HIS A 171 -11.47 0.26 19.45
C HIS A 171 -12.21 0.15 18.12
N HIS A 172 -12.17 1.18 17.27
CA HIS A 172 -12.81 1.13 15.97
C HIS A 172 -11.93 1.72 14.87
N ALA A 173 -11.62 0.90 13.87
CA ALA A 173 -10.91 1.33 12.67
C ALA A 173 -11.69 1.10 11.39
N ILE A 174 -11.46 1.97 10.42
CA ILE A 174 -11.96 1.82 9.05
C ILE A 174 -10.77 1.64 8.11
N VAL A 175 -10.86 0.71 7.17
CA VAL A 175 -9.95 0.62 6.04
C VAL A 175 -10.71 0.99 4.78
N ALA A 176 -10.30 2.06 4.11
CA ALA A 176 -10.75 2.39 2.77
C ALA A 176 -10.14 1.38 1.79
N VAL A 177 -10.97 0.49 1.25
CA VAL A 177 -10.54 -0.58 0.35
C VAL A 177 -10.90 -0.27 -1.09
N ASP A 178 -9.90 -0.37 -1.97
CA ASP A 178 -10.04 -0.38 -3.43
C ASP A 178 -9.63 -1.73 -4.03
N PHE A 179 -9.47 -2.74 -3.17
CA PHE A 179 -8.97 -4.09 -3.47
C PHE A 179 -7.57 -4.13 -4.12
N SER A 180 -6.80 -3.04 -4.02
CA SER A 180 -5.39 -2.99 -4.43
C SER A 180 -4.44 -3.58 -3.37
N ARG A 181 -3.18 -3.81 -3.76
CA ARG A 181 -2.11 -4.18 -2.83
C ARG A 181 -1.92 -3.14 -1.72
N SER A 182 -2.08 -1.86 -2.06
CA SER A 182 -1.88 -0.77 -1.11
C SER A 182 -2.97 -0.72 -0.04
N SER A 183 -4.23 -1.00 -0.40
CA SER A 183 -5.31 -1.11 0.59
C SER A 183 -5.23 -2.40 1.41
N LEU A 184 -4.78 -3.51 0.82
CA LEU A 184 -4.48 -4.73 1.59
C LEU A 184 -3.38 -4.47 2.62
N ARG A 185 -2.28 -3.82 2.23
CA ARG A 185 -1.21 -3.44 3.16
C ARG A 185 -1.70 -2.48 4.25
N ALA A 186 -2.58 -1.55 3.91
CA ALA A 186 -3.20 -0.67 4.90
C ALA A 186 -3.99 -1.48 5.94
N ALA A 187 -4.77 -2.48 5.50
CA ALA A 187 -5.47 -3.41 6.39
C ALA A 187 -4.50 -4.23 7.26
N CYS A 188 -3.46 -4.82 6.67
CA CYS A 188 -2.47 -5.60 7.42
C CYS A 188 -1.69 -4.73 8.42
N ALA A 189 -1.43 -3.46 8.10
CA ALA A 189 -0.71 -2.54 8.99
C ALA A 189 -1.54 -2.11 10.20
N ILE A 190 -2.84 -1.89 10.02
CA ILE A 190 -3.72 -1.42 11.09
C ILE A 190 -4.14 -2.53 12.06
N ILE A 191 -4.30 -3.77 11.59
CA ILE A 191 -4.82 -4.87 12.39
C ILE A 191 -4.09 -5.06 13.73
N PRO A 192 -2.75 -5.12 13.81
CA PRO A 192 -2.08 -5.35 15.09
C PRO A 192 -2.15 -4.14 16.04
N MET A 193 -2.52 -2.96 15.52
CA MET A 193 -2.71 -1.75 16.31
C MET A 193 -4.04 -1.75 17.07
N LEU A 194 -5.01 -2.59 16.69
CA LEU A 194 -6.36 -2.62 17.27
C LEU A 194 -6.41 -3.43 18.56
N THR A 195 -7.19 -2.98 19.55
CA THR A 195 -7.37 -3.68 20.82
C THR A 195 -8.24 -4.94 20.72
N SER A 196 -8.21 -5.79 21.73
CA SER A 196 -9.11 -6.95 21.78
C SER A 196 -10.57 -6.49 21.93
N GLY A 197 -11.47 -7.06 21.14
CA GLY A 197 -12.85 -6.60 20.99
C GLY A 197 -13.03 -5.42 20.05
N ALA A 198 -11.99 -4.98 19.35
CA ALA A 198 -12.10 -3.88 18.39
C ALA A 198 -12.89 -4.27 17.14
N GLN A 199 -13.51 -3.27 16.52
CA GLN A 199 -14.17 -3.39 15.23
C GLN A 199 -13.26 -2.89 14.10
N LEU A 200 -13.19 -3.65 13.02
CA LEU A 200 -12.54 -3.28 11.77
C LEU A 200 -13.57 -3.25 10.65
N THR A 201 -13.89 -2.06 10.16
CA THR A 201 -14.78 -1.91 8.99
C THR A 201 -13.96 -1.78 7.71
N LEU A 202 -14.11 -2.74 6.79
CA LEU A 202 -13.62 -2.64 5.41
C LEU A 202 -14.64 -1.86 4.58
N LEU A 203 -14.30 -0.66 4.16
CA LEU A 203 -15.21 0.27 3.51
C LEU A 203 -14.81 0.50 2.04
N HIS A 204 -15.66 0.09 1.11
CA HIS A 204 -15.52 0.41 -0.30
C HIS A 204 -16.54 1.49 -0.70
N VAL A 205 -16.10 2.55 -1.38
CA VAL A 205 -17.00 3.57 -1.92
C VAL A 205 -16.99 3.51 -3.43
N ARG A 206 -18.16 3.30 -4.03
CA ARG A 206 -18.34 3.41 -5.48
C ARG A 206 -18.77 4.82 -5.85
N PRO A 207 -18.19 5.42 -6.90
CA PRO A 207 -18.69 6.69 -7.40
C PRO A 207 -20.16 6.53 -7.77
N ALA A 208 -20.99 7.50 -7.38
CA ALA A 208 -22.38 7.57 -7.79
C ALA A 208 -22.42 7.79 -9.32
N SER A 209 -22.53 6.71 -10.09
CA SER A 209 -22.71 6.81 -11.54
C SER A 209 -24.10 7.39 -11.81
N PRO A 210 -24.26 8.42 -12.66
CA PRO A 210 -25.57 8.94 -13.04
C PRO A 210 -26.41 7.92 -13.84
N LYS A 211 -25.86 6.77 -14.22
CA LYS A 211 -26.59 5.63 -14.81
C LYS A 211 -26.10 4.31 -14.20
N PRO A 212 -26.97 3.48 -13.58
CA PRO A 212 -26.58 2.13 -13.20
C PRO A 212 -26.28 1.31 -14.46
N ALA A 213 -25.14 0.60 -14.48
CA ALA A 213 -24.84 -0.35 -15.54
C ALA A 213 -25.90 -1.46 -15.50
N ARG A 214 -26.66 -1.62 -16.58
CA ARG A 214 -27.67 -2.68 -16.69
C ARG A 214 -26.99 -3.99 -17.11
N ASN A 215 -27.36 -5.12 -16.49
CA ASN A 215 -26.97 -6.44 -16.96
C ASN A 215 -27.64 -6.78 -18.30
N LYS A 216 -27.26 -7.91 -18.93
CA LYS A 216 -27.83 -8.39 -20.21
C LYS A 216 -29.35 -8.63 -20.19
N ALA A 217 -29.99 -8.58 -19.02
CA ALA A 217 -31.43 -8.71 -18.81
C ALA A 217 -32.13 -7.36 -18.49
N GLY A 218 -31.42 -6.22 -18.51
CA GLY A 218 -32.00 -4.89 -18.32
C GLY A 218 -32.19 -4.43 -16.87
N PHE A 219 -31.73 -5.21 -15.88
CA PHE A 219 -31.72 -4.84 -14.47
C PHE A 219 -30.40 -4.15 -14.06
N PRO A 220 -30.36 -3.29 -13.04
CA PRO A 220 -29.10 -2.80 -12.45
C PRO A 220 -28.22 -4.02 -12.08
N GLY A 221 -27.06 -4.15 -12.71
CA GLY A 221 -26.17 -5.30 -12.54
C GLY A 221 -24.92 -4.90 -11.78
N ASP A 222 -24.99 -4.91 -10.46
CA ASP A 222 -23.80 -4.84 -9.62
C ASP A 222 -23.18 -6.24 -9.54
N ALA A 223 -21.88 -6.36 -9.82
CA ALA A 223 -21.13 -7.55 -9.40
C ALA A 223 -21.24 -7.65 -7.86
N PRO A 224 -21.41 -8.84 -7.27
CA PRO A 224 -21.48 -8.97 -5.82
C PRO A 224 -20.16 -8.46 -5.21
N CYS A 225 -20.20 -7.32 -4.54
CA CYS A 225 -19.03 -6.80 -3.83
C CYS A 225 -18.64 -7.73 -2.67
N ASP A 226 -19.58 -8.54 -2.20
CA ASP A 226 -19.42 -9.53 -1.14
C ASP A 226 -18.31 -10.54 -1.44
N ASP A 227 -18.19 -11.02 -2.69
CA ASP A 227 -17.12 -11.95 -3.08
C ASP A 227 -15.74 -11.29 -3.04
N LEU A 228 -15.66 -10.00 -3.41
CA LEU A 228 -14.42 -9.23 -3.32
C LEU A 228 -14.02 -8.99 -1.88
N PHE A 229 -14.98 -8.69 -1.01
CA PHE A 229 -14.73 -8.59 0.43
C PHE A 229 -14.32 -9.93 1.04
N ALA A 230 -15.00 -11.03 0.72
CA ALA A 230 -14.66 -12.35 1.22
C ALA A 230 -13.22 -12.74 0.86
N ARG A 231 -12.82 -12.49 -0.40
CA ARG A 231 -11.43 -12.71 -0.84
C ARG A 231 -10.46 -11.77 -0.15
N PHE A 232 -10.78 -10.50 -0.02
CA PHE A 232 -9.91 -9.54 0.70
C PHE A 232 -9.70 -9.97 2.16
N ILE A 233 -10.78 -10.36 2.86
CA ILE A 233 -10.74 -10.87 4.23
C ILE A 233 -9.89 -12.14 4.32
N SER A 234 -9.99 -13.04 3.34
CA SER A 234 -9.16 -14.27 3.31
C SER A 234 -7.66 -14.01 3.21
N LEU A 235 -7.25 -12.82 2.75
CA LEU A 235 -5.85 -12.39 2.67
C LEU A 235 -5.37 -11.66 3.93
N LEU A 236 -6.28 -11.30 4.84
CA LEU A 236 -5.93 -10.61 6.07
C LEU A 236 -5.33 -11.59 7.09
N PRO A 237 -4.36 -11.14 7.90
CA PRO A 237 -3.89 -11.93 9.03
C PRO A 237 -5.05 -12.19 9.98
N MET A 238 -5.24 -13.46 10.35
CA MET A 238 -6.21 -13.84 11.37
C MET A 238 -5.74 -13.32 12.72
N VAL A 239 -6.51 -12.41 13.32
CA VAL A 239 -6.23 -11.88 14.66
C VAL A 239 -7.43 -12.16 15.57
N PRO A 240 -7.27 -13.03 16.57
CA PRO A 240 -8.34 -13.33 17.51
C PRO A 240 -8.86 -12.08 18.21
N GLY A 241 -10.18 -11.93 18.28
CA GLY A 241 -10.83 -10.85 19.01
C GLY A 241 -10.98 -9.54 18.24
N ILE A 242 -10.77 -9.50 16.92
CA ILE A 242 -11.16 -8.36 16.08
C ILE A 242 -12.39 -8.76 15.27
N ASP A 243 -13.45 -7.94 15.34
CA ASP A 243 -14.66 -8.13 14.54
C ASP A 243 -14.50 -7.40 13.20
N VAL A 244 -14.40 -8.17 12.11
CA VAL A 244 -14.19 -7.63 10.76
C VAL A 244 -15.53 -7.59 10.03
N THR A 245 -15.97 -6.38 9.67
CA THR A 245 -17.18 -6.16 8.88
C THR A 245 -16.86 -5.50 7.55
N SER A 246 -17.68 -5.70 6.53
CA SER A 246 -17.56 -5.04 5.23
C SER A 246 -18.77 -4.15 4.95
N ARG A 247 -18.52 -3.01 4.30
CA ARG A 247 -19.54 -2.04 3.90
C ARG A 247 -19.25 -1.48 2.52
N LEU A 248 -20.30 -1.43 1.69
CA LEU A 248 -20.30 -0.77 0.39
C LEU A 248 -21.12 0.52 0.49
N LEU A 249 -20.50 1.66 0.17
CA LEU A 249 -21.16 2.96 0.06
C LEU A 249 -21.11 3.48 -1.38
N TRP A 250 -21.90 4.53 -1.62
CA TRP A 250 -21.96 5.24 -2.90
C TRP A 250 -21.75 6.73 -2.67
N GLY A 251 -20.97 7.38 -3.55
CA GLY A 251 -20.75 8.83 -3.47
C GLY A 251 -19.32 9.24 -3.80
N ASP A 252 -18.94 10.43 -3.35
CA ASP A 252 -17.54 10.83 -3.30
C ASP A 252 -16.82 10.01 -2.22
N PRO A 253 -15.68 9.34 -2.54
CA PRO A 253 -14.99 8.51 -1.57
C PRO A 253 -14.54 9.25 -0.31
N VAL A 254 -14.03 10.48 -0.42
CA VAL A 254 -13.48 11.20 0.73
C VAL A 254 -14.61 11.56 1.68
N ASP A 255 -15.67 12.16 1.16
CA ASP A 255 -16.81 12.59 1.96
C ASP A 255 -17.51 11.39 2.60
N ALA A 256 -17.82 10.34 1.83
CA ALA A 256 -18.50 9.15 2.34
C ALA A 256 -17.69 8.41 3.42
N ILE A 257 -16.35 8.32 3.27
CA ILE A 257 -15.49 7.69 4.29
C ILE A 257 -15.47 8.52 5.57
N ILE A 258 -15.36 9.85 5.46
CA ILE A 258 -15.32 10.74 6.63
C ILE A 258 -16.67 10.74 7.36
N GLU A 259 -17.77 10.88 6.63
CA GLU A 259 -19.13 10.88 7.19
C GLU A 259 -19.41 9.56 7.92
N TYR A 260 -19.10 8.42 7.29
CA TYR A 260 -19.25 7.12 7.93
C TYR A 260 -18.33 6.99 9.16
N GLY A 261 -17.07 7.42 9.05
CA GLY A 261 -16.12 7.38 10.17
C GLY A 261 -16.55 8.22 11.37
N GLN A 262 -17.14 9.39 11.13
CA GLN A 262 -17.71 10.23 12.18
C GLN A 262 -18.93 9.57 12.82
N ALA A 263 -19.88 9.11 12.01
CA ALA A 263 -21.11 8.47 12.49
C ALA A 263 -20.82 7.19 13.29
N ALA A 264 -19.83 6.42 12.87
CA ALA A 264 -19.45 5.18 13.51
C ALA A 264 -18.43 5.35 14.65
N GLY A 265 -17.99 6.58 14.92
CA GLY A 265 -17.05 6.88 15.99
C GLY A 265 -15.65 6.29 15.78
N ALA A 266 -15.17 6.20 14.54
CA ALA A 266 -13.87 5.62 14.24
C ALA A 266 -12.73 6.39 14.93
N ASP A 267 -11.79 5.63 15.50
CA ASP A 267 -10.57 6.15 16.12
C ASP A 267 -9.46 6.38 15.08
N LEU A 268 -9.50 5.60 13.99
CA LEU A 268 -8.48 5.57 12.96
C LEU A 268 -9.07 5.18 11.60
N ILE A 269 -8.66 5.90 10.55
CA ILE A 269 -8.95 5.54 9.15
C ILE A 269 -7.64 5.13 8.47
N ALA A 270 -7.61 3.98 7.81
CA ALA A 270 -6.49 3.53 7.01
C ALA A 270 -6.82 3.55 5.52
N CYS A 271 -5.85 3.90 4.68
CA CYS A 271 -5.97 3.82 3.24
C CYS A 271 -4.64 3.47 2.59
N GLY A 272 -4.70 2.87 1.40
CA GLY A 272 -3.53 2.71 0.56
C GLY A 272 -3.08 4.04 -0.07
N ARG A 273 -1.79 4.12 -0.41
CA ARG A 273 -1.25 5.10 -1.33
C ARG A 273 -0.89 4.40 -2.64
N LEU A 274 -1.57 4.79 -3.71
CA LEU A 274 -1.21 4.36 -5.05
C LEU A 274 0.16 4.94 -5.42
N GLN A 275 1.20 4.09 -5.48
CA GLN A 275 2.49 4.49 -6.02
C GLN A 275 2.50 4.19 -7.52
N ARG A 276 2.67 5.23 -8.34
CA ARG A 276 2.84 5.09 -9.79
C ARG A 276 4.33 4.92 -10.11
N HIS A 277 4.66 4.15 -11.14
CA HIS A 277 6.01 3.66 -11.43
C HIS A 277 7.03 4.72 -11.91
N SER A 278 6.62 5.98 -12.18
CA SER A 278 7.53 7.03 -12.66
C SER A 278 8.12 7.86 -11.52
N LEU A 279 9.40 8.24 -11.63
CA LEU A 279 10.12 9.02 -10.61
C LEU A 279 9.42 10.35 -10.24
N ALA A 280 8.81 11.01 -11.23
CA ALA A 280 8.06 12.25 -11.04
C ALA A 280 6.72 12.03 -10.32
N GLU A 281 6.06 10.89 -10.53
CA GLU A 281 4.74 10.62 -9.95
C GLU A 281 4.78 10.08 -8.52
N ARG A 282 5.96 9.65 -8.04
CA ARG A 282 6.22 9.29 -6.62
C ARG A 282 5.95 10.46 -5.66
N LEU A 283 5.92 11.68 -6.19
CA LEU A 283 5.61 12.92 -5.47
C LEU A 283 4.10 13.20 -5.38
N PHE A 284 3.22 12.33 -5.91
CA PHE A 284 1.78 12.47 -5.73
C PHE A 284 1.27 11.60 -4.58
N VAL A 285 0.33 12.14 -3.82
CA VAL A 285 -0.54 11.36 -2.95
C VAL A 285 -1.89 11.29 -3.61
N GLY A 286 -2.45 10.09 -3.68
CA GLY A 286 -3.76 9.86 -4.28
C GLY A 286 -4.81 10.82 -3.73
N SER A 287 -5.78 11.21 -4.56
CA SER A 287 -6.82 12.18 -4.19
C SER A 287 -7.56 11.79 -2.91
N VAL A 288 -7.85 10.49 -2.73
CA VAL A 288 -8.51 9.96 -1.54
C VAL A 288 -7.60 10.09 -0.31
N SER A 289 -6.37 9.57 -0.34
CA SER A 289 -5.47 9.66 0.81
C SER A 289 -5.17 11.12 1.19
N ALA A 290 -4.99 12.01 0.21
CA ALA A 290 -4.75 13.43 0.45
C ALA A 290 -6.00 14.15 1.01
N GLY A 291 -7.20 13.77 0.55
CA GLY A 291 -8.46 14.28 1.07
C GLY A 291 -8.73 13.80 2.50
N LEU A 292 -8.52 12.51 2.76
CA LEU A 292 -8.63 11.90 4.09
C LEU A 292 -7.63 12.51 5.06
N LEU A 293 -6.37 12.69 4.66
CA LEU A 293 -5.42 13.45 5.45
C LEU A 293 -6.04 14.82 5.74
N ARG A 294 -6.27 15.69 4.75
CA ARG A 294 -6.75 17.06 5.02
C ARG A 294 -7.97 17.19 5.93
N ASN A 295 -8.94 16.28 5.82
CA ASN A 295 -10.29 16.49 6.35
C ASN A 295 -10.72 15.49 7.45
N ALA A 296 -10.00 14.39 7.68
CA ALA A 296 -10.42 13.42 8.69
C ALA A 296 -10.28 13.98 10.11
N PRO A 297 -11.27 13.80 10.98
CA PRO A 297 -11.23 14.27 12.37
C PRO A 297 -10.42 13.33 13.29
N CYS A 298 -10.05 12.15 12.81
CA CYS A 298 -9.33 11.12 13.54
C CYS A 298 -7.95 10.87 12.93
N ALA A 299 -7.15 10.00 13.56
CA ALA A 299 -5.87 9.60 12.98
C ALA A 299 -6.06 8.93 11.61
N VAL A 300 -5.08 9.09 10.73
CA VAL A 300 -5.10 8.53 9.37
C VAL A 300 -3.82 7.74 9.10
N LEU A 301 -3.93 6.45 8.81
CA LEU A 301 -2.83 5.61 8.37
C LEU A 301 -2.79 5.53 6.85
N VAL A 302 -1.64 5.86 6.26
CA VAL A 302 -1.41 5.75 4.81
C VAL A 302 -0.34 4.71 4.57
N ALA A 303 -0.69 3.61 3.89
CA ALA A 303 0.25 2.54 3.56
C ALA A 303 0.75 2.66 2.11
N PRO A 304 2.07 2.76 1.86
CA PRO A 304 2.62 2.76 0.51
C PRO A 304 2.59 1.36 -0.11
N GLU A 305 2.46 1.23 -1.42
CA GLU A 305 2.58 -0.08 -2.08
C GLU A 305 3.97 -0.72 -1.87
N LEU A 306 4.02 -2.04 -1.64
CA LEU A 306 5.28 -2.78 -1.53
C LEU A 306 5.96 -2.87 -2.91
N ARG A 307 7.26 -2.55 -2.97
CA ARG A 307 8.06 -2.71 -4.20
C ARG A 307 8.22 -4.20 -4.52
N ASP A 308 8.18 -4.55 -5.80
CA ASP A 308 8.34 -5.94 -6.27
C ASP A 308 9.69 -6.55 -5.84
N ASP A 309 10.73 -5.74 -5.60
CA ASP A 309 12.07 -6.20 -5.19
C ASP A 309 12.07 -6.88 -3.80
N ALA A 310 11.15 -6.50 -2.91
CA ALA A 310 10.98 -7.12 -1.58
C ALA A 310 10.19 -8.44 -1.61
N LEU A 311 9.64 -8.80 -2.78
CA LEU A 311 8.79 -9.96 -3.01
C LEU A 311 9.44 -10.97 -3.97
N ALA A 312 10.70 -10.77 -4.37
CA ALA A 312 11.42 -11.69 -5.25
C ALA A 312 11.53 -13.12 -4.68
N ASP A 313 11.42 -13.29 -3.35
CA ASP A 313 11.42 -14.59 -2.67
C ASP A 313 10.02 -15.15 -2.34
N SER A 314 8.94 -14.47 -2.74
CA SER A 314 7.57 -14.91 -2.48
C SER A 314 6.85 -15.23 -3.80
N THR A 315 6.73 -16.51 -4.11
CA THR A 315 5.98 -17.06 -5.26
C THR A 315 4.46 -16.81 -5.21
N ALA A 316 3.97 -16.01 -4.27
CA ALA A 316 2.56 -15.65 -4.16
C ALA A 316 2.16 -14.56 -5.18
N PRO A 317 1.10 -14.77 -5.98
CA PRO A 317 0.66 -13.84 -7.01
C PRO A 317 0.05 -12.59 -6.38
N LEU A 318 0.53 -11.41 -6.75
CA LEU A 318 -0.07 -10.15 -6.29
C LEU A 318 -0.15 -9.16 -7.46
N THR A 319 -1.35 -8.79 -7.90
CA THR A 319 -1.80 -7.49 -8.46
C THR A 319 -3.06 -7.73 -9.28
N GLY A 320 -4.05 -6.85 -9.14
CA GLY A 320 -5.16 -6.71 -10.08
C GLY A 320 -6.06 -7.93 -10.21
N VAL A 321 -6.86 -8.21 -9.18
CA VAL A 321 -7.96 -9.16 -9.35
C VAL A 321 -9.01 -8.53 -10.28
N SER A 322 -9.03 -9.02 -11.50
CA SER A 322 -10.26 -9.54 -12.08
C SER A 322 -10.09 -11.06 -12.17
N CYS A 323 -10.35 -11.76 -11.06
CA CYS A 323 -10.41 -13.22 -11.05
C CYS A 323 -11.87 -13.61 -10.97
N TRP A 324 -12.38 -14.15 -12.07
CA TRP A 324 -13.64 -14.89 -12.11
C TRP A 324 -13.28 -16.36 -12.32
N LEU A 325 -13.94 -17.28 -11.61
CA LEU A 325 -13.96 -18.70 -11.96
C LEU A 325 -15.40 -19.15 -11.82
N GLU A 326 -16.17 -18.91 -12.89
CA GLU A 326 -16.89 -19.90 -13.70
C GLU A 326 -17.64 -19.10 -14.81
N ASP A 327 -17.48 -19.54 -16.07
CA ASP A 327 -18.10 -19.03 -17.31
C ASP A 327 -17.66 -17.69 -17.96
N GLY A 328 -16.59 -17.02 -17.49
CA GLY A 328 -16.18 -15.70 -18.02
C GLY A 328 -14.96 -15.64 -18.95
N TRP A 329 -13.98 -16.53 -18.78
CA TRP A 329 -12.63 -16.35 -19.35
C TRP A 329 -12.55 -16.36 -20.86
N SER A 330 -13.35 -17.20 -21.52
CA SER A 330 -13.42 -17.23 -22.99
C SER A 330 -13.82 -15.86 -23.56
N SER A 331 -14.74 -15.16 -22.90
CA SER A 331 -15.17 -13.82 -23.33
C SER A 331 -14.13 -12.75 -22.98
N GLN A 332 -13.50 -12.85 -21.81
CA GLN A 332 -12.52 -11.85 -21.35
C GLN A 332 -11.22 -11.90 -22.16
N LEU A 333 -10.72 -13.10 -22.47
CA LEU A 333 -9.54 -13.26 -23.32
C LEU A 333 -9.83 -12.88 -24.78
N LYS A 334 -11.08 -13.06 -25.23
CA LYS A 334 -11.53 -12.52 -26.52
C LYS A 334 -11.47 -10.99 -26.52
N GLN A 335 -12.03 -10.32 -25.51
CA GLN A 335 -11.97 -8.85 -25.41
C GLN A 335 -10.54 -8.33 -25.22
N PHE A 336 -9.73 -9.01 -24.41
CA PHE A 336 -8.30 -8.71 -24.27
C PHE A 336 -7.59 -8.85 -25.62
N THR A 337 -7.88 -9.90 -26.38
CA THR A 337 -7.36 -10.06 -27.73
C THR A 337 -7.80 -8.91 -28.64
N GLU A 338 -9.08 -8.56 -28.65
CA GLU A 338 -9.61 -7.48 -29.49
C GLU A 338 -8.92 -6.14 -29.20
N ARG A 339 -8.64 -5.83 -27.93
CA ARG A 339 -7.92 -4.60 -27.53
C ARG A 339 -6.44 -4.61 -27.86
N ASN A 340 -5.81 -5.79 -27.94
CA ASN A 340 -4.36 -5.93 -27.98
C ASN A 340 -3.83 -6.64 -29.24
N SER A 341 -4.72 -7.00 -30.17
CA SER A 341 -4.35 -7.64 -31.43
C SER A 341 -3.39 -6.74 -32.20
N GLY A 342 -2.28 -7.32 -32.66
CA GLY A 342 -1.22 -6.58 -33.33
C GLY A 342 -0.23 -5.88 -32.41
N ARG A 343 -0.38 -5.92 -31.08
CA ARG A 343 0.65 -5.43 -30.15
C ARG A 343 1.82 -6.40 -30.10
N ARG A 344 3.04 -5.85 -29.99
CA ARG A 344 4.25 -6.66 -29.73
C ARG A 344 4.18 -7.27 -28.34
N ILE A 345 4.69 -8.49 -28.24
CA ILE A 345 4.67 -9.26 -27.01
C ILE A 345 6.04 -9.84 -26.69
N ARG A 346 6.28 -10.02 -25.40
CA ARG A 346 7.29 -10.92 -24.85
C ARG A 346 6.56 -12.02 -24.10
N PHE A 347 6.72 -13.26 -24.53
CA PHE A 347 6.11 -14.41 -23.89
C PHE A 347 7.21 -15.27 -23.27
N GLY A 348 7.07 -15.57 -21.98
CA GLY A 348 8.00 -16.41 -21.24
C GLY A 348 7.25 -17.54 -20.54
N VAL A 349 7.87 -18.72 -20.50
CA VAL A 349 7.40 -19.85 -19.71
C VAL A 349 8.49 -20.26 -18.74
N ASP A 350 8.16 -20.29 -17.45
CA ASP A 350 9.02 -20.81 -16.40
C ASP A 350 8.55 -22.23 -16.07
N VAL A 351 9.45 -23.21 -16.16
CA VAL A 351 9.14 -24.64 -15.95
C VAL A 351 9.56 -25.05 -14.54
N ASP A 352 8.61 -25.53 -13.74
CA ASP A 352 8.84 -26.04 -12.39
C ASP A 352 9.45 -27.46 -12.43
N ALA A 353 10.68 -27.62 -12.93
CA ALA A 353 11.44 -28.87 -12.76
C ALA A 353 12.94 -28.74 -13.08
N GLY A 354 13.76 -28.45 -12.08
CA GLY A 354 15.18 -28.87 -11.96
C GLY A 354 16.22 -28.43 -13.01
N HIS A 355 15.82 -27.84 -14.13
CA HIS A 355 16.69 -27.42 -15.22
C HIS A 355 16.19 -26.04 -15.65
N GLY A 356 16.85 -24.98 -15.19
CA GLY A 356 16.45 -23.56 -15.33
C GLY A 356 16.40 -23.02 -16.77
N GLY A 357 15.61 -23.63 -17.63
CA GLY A 357 15.36 -23.20 -19.00
C GLY A 357 14.16 -22.29 -19.07
N ARG A 358 14.39 -20.98 -19.20
CA ARG A 358 13.36 -19.99 -19.52
C ARG A 358 13.18 -19.94 -21.03
N CYS A 359 12.07 -20.45 -21.55
CA CYS A 359 11.75 -20.28 -22.97
C CYS A 359 11.14 -18.89 -23.16
N VAL A 360 11.80 -18.00 -23.89
CA VAL A 360 11.31 -16.65 -24.16
C VAL A 360 11.13 -16.44 -25.66
N VAL A 361 9.90 -16.16 -26.06
CA VAL A 361 9.55 -15.69 -27.40
C VAL A 361 9.44 -14.17 -27.36
N GLN A 362 10.14 -13.47 -28.25
CA GLN A 362 10.15 -12.00 -28.36
C GLN A 362 9.84 -11.57 -29.79
N ASP A 363 9.38 -10.32 -29.95
CA ASP A 363 9.09 -9.68 -31.24
C ASP A 363 7.97 -10.29 -32.09
N TYR A 364 7.09 -11.06 -31.46
CA TYR A 364 5.84 -11.52 -32.06
C TYR A 364 4.69 -10.55 -31.78
N LEU A 365 3.69 -10.57 -32.66
CA LEU A 365 2.44 -9.83 -32.50
C LEU A 365 1.36 -10.76 -31.95
N LEU A 366 0.62 -10.30 -30.95
CA LEU A 366 -0.55 -11.02 -30.44
C LEU A 366 -1.63 -11.08 -31.52
N ARG A 367 -2.15 -12.27 -31.82
CA ARG A 367 -3.28 -12.44 -32.76
C ARG A 367 -4.54 -12.96 -32.08
N SER A 368 -4.40 -13.97 -31.22
CA SER A 368 -5.55 -14.55 -30.52
C SER A 368 -5.17 -15.22 -29.22
N LEU A 369 -6.07 -15.14 -28.25
CA LEU A 369 -6.12 -15.97 -27.04
C LEU A 369 -7.48 -16.67 -27.00
N ILE A 370 -7.47 -17.99 -26.91
CA ILE A 370 -8.67 -18.81 -26.82
C ILE A 370 -8.59 -19.63 -25.54
N PHE A 371 -9.64 -19.58 -24.73
CA PHE A 371 -9.79 -20.41 -23.56
C PHE A 371 -11.08 -21.23 -23.65
N ASP A 372 -10.98 -22.53 -23.43
CA ASP A 372 -12.10 -23.46 -23.55
C ASP A 372 -12.62 -23.97 -22.19
N GLN A 373 -13.75 -24.68 -22.24
CA GLN A 373 -14.39 -25.26 -21.05
C GLN A 373 -13.58 -26.40 -20.41
N ARG A 374 -12.51 -26.88 -21.07
CA ARG A 374 -11.60 -27.91 -20.55
C ARG A 374 -10.36 -27.30 -19.91
N ALA A 375 -10.41 -26.01 -19.57
CA ALA A 375 -9.31 -25.24 -19.01
C ALA A 375 -8.06 -25.29 -19.90
N ARG A 376 -8.22 -25.18 -21.22
CA ARG A 376 -7.10 -25.07 -22.17
C ARG A 376 -6.97 -23.65 -22.68
N LEU A 377 -5.75 -23.11 -22.64
CA LEU A 377 -5.40 -21.81 -23.19
C LEU A 377 -4.57 -21.99 -24.46
N ALA A 378 -5.07 -21.47 -25.59
CA ALA A 378 -4.35 -21.41 -26.85
C ALA A 378 -3.97 -19.96 -27.18
N LEU A 379 -2.69 -19.74 -27.45
CA LEU A 379 -2.10 -18.45 -27.82
C LEU A 379 -1.64 -18.52 -29.28
N LEU A 380 -2.18 -17.64 -30.12
CA LEU A 380 -1.77 -17.47 -31.51
C LEU A 380 -0.99 -16.16 -31.67
N LEU A 381 0.21 -16.29 -32.21
CA LEU A 381 1.17 -15.22 -32.43
C LEU A 381 1.56 -15.18 -33.92
N SER A 382 1.92 -14.01 -34.43
CA SER A 382 2.54 -13.88 -35.76
C SER A 382 3.83 -13.09 -35.70
N ASP A 383 4.82 -13.49 -36.50
CA ASP A 383 6.05 -12.73 -36.66
C ASP A 383 5.77 -11.35 -37.27
N LYS A 384 6.47 -10.31 -36.79
CA LYS A 384 6.34 -8.95 -37.32
C LYS A 384 6.94 -8.82 -38.72
N ALA A 385 8.08 -9.48 -38.98
CA ALA A 385 8.80 -9.38 -40.25
C ALA A 385 8.16 -10.25 -41.34
N ILE A 386 7.56 -11.37 -40.95
CA ILE A 386 6.94 -12.33 -41.88
C ILE A 386 5.53 -12.68 -41.37
N PRO A 387 4.48 -11.93 -41.75
CA PRO A 387 3.12 -12.12 -41.21
C PRO A 387 2.51 -13.50 -41.47
N THR A 388 3.04 -14.26 -42.42
CA THR A 388 2.65 -15.65 -42.70
C THR A 388 3.23 -16.65 -41.70
N ASN A 389 4.30 -16.29 -40.98
CA ASN A 389 4.88 -17.11 -39.92
C ASN A 389 4.03 -16.97 -38.64
N ARG A 390 3.34 -18.05 -38.27
CA ARG A 390 2.45 -18.10 -37.10
C ARG A 390 2.96 -19.11 -36.09
N LEU A 391 3.01 -18.69 -34.84
CA LEU A 391 3.34 -19.56 -33.71
C LEU A 391 2.05 -19.81 -32.90
N ALA A 392 1.68 -21.06 -32.74
CA ALA A 392 0.54 -21.48 -31.93
C ALA A 392 1.06 -22.27 -30.71
N LEU A 393 0.78 -21.76 -29.52
CA LEU A 393 1.15 -22.38 -28.24
C LEU A 393 -0.13 -22.78 -27.51
N THR A 394 -0.17 -24.00 -26.96
CA THR A 394 -1.34 -24.49 -26.23
C THR A 394 -0.91 -25.03 -24.87
N PHE A 395 -1.63 -24.61 -23.83
CA PHE A 395 -1.42 -24.99 -22.44
C PHE A 395 -2.70 -25.65 -21.92
N GLY A 396 -2.57 -26.84 -21.35
CA GLY A 396 -3.68 -27.55 -20.71
C GLY A 396 -3.68 -27.35 -19.20
N SER A 397 -4.78 -27.71 -18.54
CA SER A 397 -4.91 -27.69 -17.08
C SER A 397 -4.57 -26.33 -16.47
N ILE A 398 -5.15 -25.27 -17.04
CA ILE A 398 -4.93 -23.92 -16.51
C ILE A 398 -5.53 -23.82 -15.11
N THR A 399 -4.70 -23.47 -14.13
CA THR A 399 -5.08 -23.35 -12.72
C THR A 399 -5.59 -21.96 -12.39
N ASP A 400 -5.00 -20.94 -13.01
CA ASP A 400 -5.29 -19.53 -12.78
C ASP A 400 -4.94 -18.70 -14.01
N ILE A 401 -5.67 -17.61 -14.20
CA ILE A 401 -5.36 -16.58 -15.20
C ILE A 401 -5.49 -15.21 -14.51
N ALA A 402 -4.55 -14.32 -14.79
CA ALA A 402 -4.54 -12.95 -14.31
C ALA A 402 -4.24 -12.00 -15.48
N LEU A 403 -5.08 -10.98 -15.64
CA LEU A 403 -4.86 -9.87 -16.57
C LEU A 403 -4.42 -8.64 -15.80
N PHE A 404 -3.41 -7.96 -16.32
CA PHE A 404 -2.86 -6.75 -15.73
C PHE A 404 -3.03 -5.61 -16.73
N SER A 405 -3.48 -4.47 -16.22
CA SER A 405 -3.58 -3.23 -16.97
C SER A 405 -2.81 -2.15 -16.23
N ASN A 406 -2.29 -1.17 -16.95
CA ASN A 406 -1.70 0.02 -16.35
C ASN A 406 -2.79 0.96 -15.81
N ILE A 407 -2.36 2.01 -15.13
CA ILE A 407 -3.23 3.04 -14.55
C ILE A 407 -4.08 3.83 -15.58
N ALA A 408 -3.72 3.76 -16.86
CA ALA A 408 -4.51 4.34 -17.96
C ALA A 408 -5.56 3.35 -18.51
N GLY A 409 -5.70 2.18 -17.88
CA GLY A 409 -6.60 1.12 -18.32
C GLY A 409 -6.10 0.34 -19.54
N GLN A 410 -4.85 0.52 -19.96
CA GLN A 410 -4.27 -0.24 -21.07
C GLN A 410 -3.67 -1.53 -20.56
N ASP A 411 -3.98 -2.64 -21.23
CA ASP A 411 -3.46 -3.95 -20.87
C ASP A 411 -1.92 -3.99 -20.98
N THR A 412 -1.26 -4.58 -20.00
CA THR A 412 0.21 -4.67 -19.91
C THR A 412 0.71 -6.10 -19.87
N ARG A 413 -0.03 -7.00 -19.20
CA ARG A 413 0.45 -8.36 -18.98
C ARG A 413 -0.73 -9.33 -18.83
N LEU A 414 -0.49 -10.58 -19.18
CA LEU A 414 -1.33 -11.73 -18.89
C LEU A 414 -0.43 -12.78 -18.26
N VAL A 415 -0.86 -13.37 -17.15
CA VAL A 415 -0.14 -14.44 -16.46
C VAL A 415 -1.09 -15.60 -16.24
N PHE A 416 -0.61 -16.83 -16.35
CA PHE A 416 -1.40 -18.02 -16.05
C PHE A 416 -0.54 -19.13 -15.46
N GLY A 417 -1.11 -19.88 -14.54
CA GLY A 417 -0.55 -21.15 -14.06
C GLY A 417 -1.07 -22.34 -14.87
N TYR A 418 -0.24 -23.37 -15.02
CA TYR A 418 -0.60 -24.64 -15.66
C TYR A 418 0.25 -25.79 -15.07
N ASP A 419 -0.10 -27.05 -15.34
CA ASP A 419 0.54 -28.24 -14.74
C ASP A 419 2.08 -28.29 -14.87
N GLY A 420 2.67 -27.57 -15.83
CA GLY A 420 4.11 -27.54 -16.08
C GLY A 420 4.82 -26.25 -15.67
N GLY A 421 4.17 -25.36 -14.92
CA GLY A 421 4.76 -24.12 -14.41
C GLY A 421 3.93 -22.88 -14.72
N ARG A 422 4.58 -21.77 -15.07
CA ARG A 422 3.92 -20.46 -15.20
C ARG A 422 4.20 -19.78 -16.53
N GLY A 423 3.14 -19.36 -17.21
CA GLY A 423 3.20 -18.58 -18.44
C GLY A 423 3.03 -17.09 -18.17
N THR A 424 3.89 -16.26 -18.75
CA THR A 424 3.82 -14.79 -18.68
C THR A 424 3.89 -14.16 -20.06
N LEU A 425 2.81 -13.50 -20.47
CA LEU A 425 2.71 -12.70 -21.69
C LEU A 425 2.75 -11.22 -21.33
N THR A 426 3.79 -10.50 -21.72
CA THR A 426 3.93 -9.05 -21.52
C THR A 426 3.70 -8.33 -22.84
N LEU A 427 2.83 -7.32 -22.84
CA LEU A 427 2.54 -6.48 -23.99
C LEU A 427 3.49 -5.26 -23.99
N SER A 428 4.11 -4.97 -25.13
CA SER A 428 4.81 -3.70 -25.34
C SER A 428 3.82 -2.53 -25.26
N PRO A 429 4.24 -1.33 -24.83
CA PRO A 429 3.40 -0.13 -24.88
C PRO A 429 2.79 0.04 -26.27
N ALA A 430 1.55 0.50 -26.35
CA ALA A 430 0.94 0.83 -27.64
C ALA A 430 1.82 1.90 -28.31
N GLU A 431 2.33 1.61 -29.52
CA GLU A 431 2.96 2.64 -30.34
C GLU A 431 1.88 3.67 -30.63
N LEU A 432 2.08 4.92 -30.18
CA LEU A 432 1.23 6.03 -30.55
C LEU A 432 1.31 6.17 -32.09
N PRO A 433 0.16 6.32 -32.78
CA PRO A 433 0.13 6.42 -34.24
C PRO A 433 0.92 7.61 -34.78
#